data_AF-A0A537BJV7-F1
#
_entry.id   AF-A0A537BJV7-F1
#
_cell.length_a   1.000
_cell.length_b   1.000
_cell.length_c   1.000
_cell.angle_alpha   90.00
_cell.angle_beta   90.00
_cell.angle_gamma   90.00
#
_symmetry.space_group_name_H-M   'P 1'
#
loop_
_entity.id
_entity.type
_entity.pdbx_description
1 polymer ?
#
loop_
_entity_poly.entity_id
_entity_poly.type
_entity_poly.pdbx_seq_one_letter_code
_entity_poly.pdbx_strand_id
1 'polypeptide(L)' 'EYQYDKLPGAINVPLAEVRNMFAVLDRSKEYVAYCQSGRRSAAAAFLFAQRGFRVWLLEGGLRSAERQP' A
#
# COMPACT_ATOMS: atom_id res chain seq x y z
N GLU A 1 14.28 0.59 2.67
CA GLU A 1 13.29 -0.42 2.27
C GLU A 1 12.89 -0.27 0.80
N TYR A 2 12.12 0.75 0.40
CA TYR A 2 11.60 0.89 -0.97
C TYR A 2 12.63 0.91 -2.13
N GLN A 3 13.86 1.35 -1.90
CA GLN A 3 14.90 1.40 -2.93
C GLN A 3 15.36 0.00 -3.38
N TYR A 4 15.18 -1.02 -2.55
CA TYR A 4 15.68 -2.38 -2.80
C TYR A 4 14.54 -3.40 -3.05
N ASP A 5 13.37 -3.17 -2.45
CA ASP A 5 12.27 -4.13 -2.43
C ASP A 5 10.95 -3.46 -2.86
N LYS A 6 10.79 -3.21 -4.17
CA LYS A 6 9.57 -2.61 -4.74
C LYS A 6 8.98 -3.42 -5.88
N LEU A 7 7.65 -3.42 -5.94
CA LEU A 7 6.94 -3.92 -7.11
C LEU A 7 7.02 -2.87 -8.23
N PRO A 8 7.15 -3.29 -9.51
CA PRO A 8 7.10 -2.38 -10.65
C PRO A 8 5.84 -1.50 -10.61
N GLY A 9 6.00 -0.19 -10.82
CA GLY A 9 4.89 0.77 -10.79
C GLY A 9 4.38 1.16 -9.40
N ALA A 10 4.94 0.61 -8.32
CA ALA A 10 4.55 0.99 -6.96
C ALA A 10 4.93 2.45 -6.64
N ILE A 11 4.04 3.18 -5.98
CA ILE A 11 4.31 4.53 -5.47
C ILE A 11 4.74 4.40 -4.00
N ASN A 12 5.90 4.96 -3.64
CA ASN A 12 6.32 5.00 -2.25
C ASN A 12 5.55 6.07 -1.50
N VAL A 13 4.89 5.67 -0.42
CA VAL A 13 4.22 6.58 0.51
C VAL A 13 4.58 6.17 1.93
N PRO A 14 5.38 6.97 2.65
CA PRO A 14 5.61 6.76 4.08
C PRO A 14 4.28 6.79 4.85
N LEU A 15 4.11 5.88 5.82
CA LEU A 15 2.85 5.80 6.58
C LEU A 15 2.48 7.11 7.29
N ALA A 16 3.49 7.87 7.74
CA ALA A 16 3.28 9.19 8.36
C ALA A 16 2.67 10.22 7.40
N GLU A 17 2.91 10.06 6.09
CA GLU A 17 2.48 10.99 5.04
C GLU A 17 1.23 10.48 4.29
N VAL A 18 0.69 9.31 4.65
CA VAL A 18 -0.37 8.64 3.89
C VAL A 18 -1.61 9.51 3.67
N ARG A 19 -1.92 10.39 4.63
CA ARG A 19 -3.08 11.30 4.57
C ARG A 19 -2.93 12.35 3.48
N ASN A 20 -1.71 12.74 3.14
CA ASN A 20 -1.45 13.71 2.07
C ASN A 20 -1.86 13.14 0.70
N MET A 21 -1.83 11.82 0.55
CA MET A 21 -2.20 11.14 -0.69
C MET A 21 -3.70 11.17 -0.98
N PHE A 22 -4.56 11.47 0.00
CA PHE A 22 -6.00 11.49 -0.21
C PHE A 22 -6.48 12.55 -1.21
N ALA A 23 -5.69 13.61 -1.40
CA ALA A 23 -5.96 14.68 -2.36
C ALA A 23 -5.36 14.41 -3.74
N VAL A 24 -4.39 13.50 -3.84
CA VAL A 24 -3.59 13.27 -5.06
C VAL A 24 -4.04 12.01 -5.79
N LEU A 25 -4.46 10.98 -5.05
CA LEU A 25 -4.86 9.71 -5.63
C LEU A 25 -6.27 9.77 -6.25
N ASP A 26 -6.37 9.15 -7.43
CA ASP A 26 -7.60 9.02 -8.21
C ASP A 26 -8.58 8.04 -7.55
N ARG A 27 -9.73 8.56 -7.12
CA ARG A 27 -10.78 7.79 -6.43
C ARG A 27 -11.49 6.76 -7.31
N SER A 28 -11.37 6.86 -8.63
CA SER A 28 -11.94 5.89 -9.55
C SER A 28 -11.11 4.61 -9.67
N LYS A 29 -9.87 4.60 -9.17
CA LYS A 29 -8.97 3.45 -9.25
C LYS A 29 -9.06 2.56 -8.02
N GLU A 30 -8.62 1.33 -8.20
CA GLU A 30 -8.35 0.41 -7.10
C GLU A 30 -6.87 0.45 -6.76
N TYR A 31 -6.57 0.35 -5.47
CA TYR A 31 -5.20 0.41 -4.96
C TYR A 31 -4.88 -0.87 -4.20
N VAL A 32 -3.63 -1.34 -4.32
CA VAL A 32 -3.09 -2.40 -3.48
C VAL A 32 -2.06 -1.78 -2.55
N ALA A 33 -2.31 -1.84 -1.25
CA ALA A 33 -1.36 -1.39 -0.23
C ALA A 33 -0.47 -2.56 0.21
N TYR A 34 0.85 -2.34 0.20
CA TYR A 34 1.81 -3.32 0.70
C TYR A 34 2.95 -2.64 1.46
N CYS A 35 3.55 -3.40 2.37
CA CYS A 35 4.84 -3.11 3.00
C CYS A 35 5.60 -4.44 3.16
N GLN A 36 6.72 -4.47 3.88
CA GLN A 36 7.49 -5.72 4.03
C GLN A 36 6.67 -6.90 4.60
N SER A 37 5.87 -6.67 5.65
CA SER A 37 5.17 -7.71 6.42
C SER A 37 3.65 -7.55 6.52
N GLY A 38 3.06 -6.59 5.80
CA GLY A 38 1.62 -6.29 5.86
C GLY A 38 1.16 -5.37 7.01
N ARG A 39 1.89 -5.27 8.13
CA ARG A 39 1.44 -4.48 9.31
C ARG A 39 1.21 -3.00 9.03
N ARG A 40 2.14 -2.33 8.34
CA ARG A 40 2.05 -0.88 8.06
C ARG A 40 1.04 -0.60 6.95
N SER A 41 1.00 -1.45 5.93
CA SER A 41 0.05 -1.32 4.83
C SER A 41 -1.38 -1.59 5.28
N ALA A 42 -1.61 -2.42 6.30
CA ALA A 42 -2.94 -2.59 6.89
C ALA A 42 -3.47 -1.27 7.49
N ALA A 43 -2.61 -0.53 8.22
CA ALA A 43 -2.98 0.78 8.74
C ALA A 43 -3.26 1.79 7.63
N ALA A 44 -2.44 1.81 6.57
CA ALA A 44 -2.69 2.64 5.40
C ALA A 44 -4.02 2.30 4.71
N ALA A 45 -4.26 1.01 4.42
CA ALA A 45 -5.48 0.53 3.78
C ALA A 45 -6.73 0.88 4.60
N PHE A 46 -6.68 0.74 5.92
CA PHE A 46 -7.76 1.15 6.81
C PHE A 46 -8.09 2.64 6.65
N LEU A 47 -7.07 3.51 6.66
CA LEU A 47 -7.25 4.95 6.49
C LEU A 47 -7.81 5.32 5.12
N PHE A 48 -7.36 4.65 4.05
CA PHE A 48 -7.89 4.83 2.70
C PHE A 48 -9.35 4.37 2.59
N ALA A 49 -9.70 3.21 3.15
CA ALA A 49 -11.04 2.67 3.17
C ALA A 49 -12.02 3.60 3.91
N GLN A 50 -11.61 4.15 5.07
CA GLN A 50 -12.38 5.17 5.80
C GLN A 50 -12.69 6.42 4.95
N ARG A 51 -11.84 6.72 3.97
CA ARG A 51 -12.02 7.86 3.06
C ARG A 51 -12.70 7.48 1.75
N GLY A 52 -13.22 6.25 1.63
CA GLY A 52 -13.99 5.76 0.50
C GLY A 52 -13.15 5.32 -0.71
N PHE A 53 -11.86 5.05 -0.53
CA PHE A 53 -11.04 4.46 -1.59
C PHE A 53 -11.28 2.95 -1.67
N ARG A 54 -11.27 2.41 -2.89
CA ARG A 54 -11.19 0.97 -3.12
C ARG A 54 -9.75 0.52 -2.93
N VAL A 55 -9.47 -0.14 -1.81
CA VAL A 55 -8.12 -0.56 -1.45
C VAL A 55 -8.10 -2.00 -0.97
N TRP A 56 -7.11 -2.73 -1.46
CA TRP A 56 -6.82 -4.11 -1.09
C TRP A 56 -5.50 -4.16 -0.33
N LEU A 57 -5.36 -5.14 0.55
CA LEU A 57 -4.12 -5.39 1.27
C LEU A 57 -3.40 -6.58 0.65
N LEU A 58 -2.10 -6.43 0.36
CA LEU A 58 -1.27 -7.60 0.02
C LEU A 58 -1.01 -8.42 1.28
N GLU A 59 -1.67 -9.57 1.39
CA GLU A 59 -1.56 -10.45 2.55
C GLU A 59 -0.13 -10.96 2.73
N GLY A 60 0.40 -10.87 3.96
CA GLY A 60 1.79 -11.21 4.27
C GLY A 60 2.84 -10.17 3.83
N GLY A 61 2.42 -9.11 3.13
CA GLY A 61 3.32 -8.08 2.60
C GLY A 61 4.23 -8.60 1.48
N LEU A 62 5.31 -7.89 1.21
CA LEU A 62 6.21 -8.28 0.12
C LEU A 62 6.93 -9.61 0.39
N ARG A 63 7.20 -9.93 1.66
CA ARG A 63 7.87 -11.18 2.06
C ARG A 63 7.10 -12.44 1.70
N SER A 64 5.78 -12.37 1.53
CA SER A 64 4.97 -13.51 1.07
C SER A 64 4.95 -13.61 -0.46
N ALA A 65 5.00 -12.47 -1.16
CA ALA A 65 5.05 -12.41 -2.62
C ALA A 65 6.38 -12.89 -3.20
N GLU A 66 7.51 -12.59 -2.53
CA GLU A 66 8.85 -13.06 -2.92
C GLU A 66 9.05 -14.58 -2.75
N ARG A 67 8.14 -15.26 -2.04
CA ARG A 67 8.20 -16.72 -1.79
C ARG A 67 7.39 -17.56 -2.78
N GLN A 68 6.94 -17.00 -3.91
CA GLN A 68 6.31 -17.81 -4.95
C GLN A 68 7.38 -18.28 -5.95
N PRO A 69 7.65 -19.59 -6.05
CA PRO A 69 8.50 -20.16 -7.10
C PRO A 69 7.88 -20.02 -8.49
#